data_AF-A0A4R5GDX7-F1
#
_entry.id   AF-A0A4R5GDX7-F1
#
_cell.length_a   1.000
_cell.length_b   1.000
_cell.length_c   1.000
_cell.angle_alpha   90.00
_cell.angle_beta   90.00
_cell.angle_gamma   90.00
#
_symmetry.space_group_name_H-M   'P 1'
#
loop_
_entity.id
_entity.type
_entity.pdbx_description
1 polymer ?
#
loop_
_entity_poly.entity_id
_entity_poly.type
_entity_poly.pdbx_seq_one_letter_code
_entity_poly.pdbx_strand_id
1 'polypeptide(L)'
;MKVYGLKVAALVPLLAAAALAAPTGTDVERAATRTAEVLGGVLRNCPASFTSIGSAQKRCVGTSNPVEQARVQLGKALSADLYGVWRSRDGQRSVYNWLRTPGGYVYLRLQPDPEGRAQTLVYLDLPPSRTPTRTAPDNGVSPTRPAPSPAPSPRPPAAQSLAPVPFTRTLQVTTPRMNGADVRAVQNRLIALTRPSSGGQGDGWYGPVTAATVRAFQAANALPVTGRVDRATWNALFGAAARPFSAERIR
;
A
#
# COMPACT_ATOMS: atom_id res chain seq x y z
N MET A 1 -7.04 52.67 45.83
CA MET A 1 -7.08 51.25 45.42
C MET A 1 -7.68 51.16 44.01
N LYS A 2 -6.90 50.77 43.00
CA LYS A 2 -7.39 50.27 41.70
C LYS A 2 -6.27 49.43 41.09
N VAL A 3 -6.47 48.12 41.09
CA VAL A 3 -5.56 47.10 40.55
C VAL A 3 -5.91 46.94 39.07
N TYR A 4 -4.97 47.21 38.17
CA TYR A 4 -5.10 46.87 36.75
C TYR A 4 -4.47 45.50 36.52
N GLY A 5 -5.32 44.53 36.17
CA GLY A 5 -4.92 43.14 35.87
C GLY A 5 -4.16 43.05 34.54
N LEU A 6 -2.93 42.55 34.63
CA LEU A 6 -2.08 42.22 33.48
C LEU A 6 -2.60 40.91 32.85
N LYS A 7 -3.23 41.00 31.67
CA LYS A 7 -3.59 39.80 30.89
C LYS A 7 -2.33 39.23 30.23
N VAL A 8 -1.85 38.12 30.78
CA VAL A 8 -0.83 37.27 30.13
C VAL A 8 -1.51 36.55 28.96
N ALA A 9 -1.21 36.97 27.73
CA ALA A 9 -1.61 36.24 26.54
C ALA A 9 -0.72 34.99 26.41
N ALA A 10 -1.28 33.82 26.72
CA ALA A 10 -0.62 32.55 26.48
C ALA A 10 -0.48 32.32 24.97
N LEU A 11 0.75 32.38 24.47
CA LEU A 11 1.13 31.91 23.14
C LEU A 11 1.01 30.38 23.12
N VAL A 12 -0.09 29.89 22.55
CA VAL A 12 -0.24 28.47 22.19
C VAL A 12 0.63 28.21 20.96
N PRO A 13 1.62 27.31 20.99
CA PRO A 13 2.33 26.94 19.79
C PRO A 13 1.36 26.16 18.89
N LEU A 14 1.08 26.68 17.70
CA LEU A 14 0.46 25.90 16.64
C LEU A 14 1.41 24.73 16.33
N LEU A 15 1.05 23.53 16.78
CA LEU A 15 1.60 22.29 16.26
C LEU A 15 1.20 22.19 14.78
N ALA A 16 2.07 22.67 13.90
CA ALA A 16 1.99 22.32 12.49
C ALA A 16 2.08 20.80 12.41
N ALA A 17 0.97 20.14 12.07
CA ALA A 17 0.98 18.74 11.75
C ALA A 17 1.96 18.56 10.60
N ALA A 18 3.14 18.00 10.90
CA ALA A 18 4.06 17.54 9.87
C ALA A 18 3.24 16.59 9.00
N ALA A 19 2.92 17.01 7.78
CA ALA A 19 2.43 16.12 6.75
C ALA A 19 3.39 14.92 6.78
N LEU A 20 2.85 13.71 6.99
CA LEU A 20 3.64 12.47 6.96
C LEU A 20 4.41 12.48 5.64
N ALA A 21 5.68 12.88 5.69
CA ALA A 21 6.54 12.95 4.52
C ALA A 21 6.59 11.55 3.93
N ALA A 22 6.52 11.43 2.60
CA ALA A 22 6.70 10.13 1.97
C ALA A 22 8.08 9.57 2.33
N PRO A 23 8.22 8.23 2.45
CA PRO A 23 9.48 7.64 2.88
C PRO A 23 10.55 7.98 1.85
N THR A 24 11.73 8.32 2.35
CA THR A 24 12.87 8.75 1.53
C THR A 24 14.02 7.75 1.61
N GLY A 25 15.06 7.91 0.79
CA GLY A 25 16.28 7.12 0.91
C GLY A 25 16.85 7.11 2.34
N THR A 26 16.74 8.22 3.08
CA THR A 26 17.14 8.29 4.50
C THR A 26 16.37 7.31 5.38
N ASP A 27 15.09 7.06 5.09
CA ASP A 27 14.30 6.07 5.81
C ASP A 27 14.73 4.65 5.44
N VAL A 28 15.09 4.39 4.18
CA VAL A 28 15.66 3.11 3.75
C VAL A 28 17.01 2.85 4.44
N GLU A 29 17.88 3.85 4.52
CA GLU A 29 19.16 3.77 5.23
C GLU A 29 18.99 3.44 6.71
N ARG A 30 18.09 4.15 7.39
CA ARG A 30 17.80 3.93 8.80
C ARG A 30 17.24 2.51 9.02
N ALA A 31 16.31 2.09 8.18
CA ALA A 31 15.74 0.74 8.21
C ALA A 31 16.81 -0.34 7.99
N ALA A 32 17.72 -0.13 7.04
CA ALA A 32 18.77 -1.08 6.70
C ALA A 32 19.80 -1.20 7.83
N THR A 33 20.21 -0.07 8.42
CA THR A 33 21.13 -0.04 9.57
C THR A 33 20.54 -0.79 10.76
N ARG A 34 19.29 -0.48 11.13
CA ARG A 34 18.61 -1.16 12.23
C ARG A 34 18.42 -2.65 11.98
N THR A 35 18.15 -3.04 10.73
CA THR A 35 18.02 -4.45 10.35
C THR A 35 19.37 -5.18 10.45
N ALA A 36 20.47 -4.52 10.06
CA ALA A 36 21.82 -5.05 10.21
C ALA A 36 22.19 -5.28 11.68
N GLU A 37 21.92 -4.31 12.55
CA GLU A 37 22.14 -4.43 14.00
C GLU A 37 21.35 -5.61 14.59
N VAL A 38 20.06 -5.72 14.27
CA VAL A 38 19.20 -6.79 14.78
C VAL A 38 19.67 -8.18 14.34
N LEU A 39 20.17 -8.31 13.11
CA LEU A 39 20.55 -9.59 12.52
C LEU A 39 22.05 -9.92 12.66
N GLY A 40 22.85 -9.04 13.27
CA GLY A 40 24.31 -9.13 13.19
C GLY A 40 24.81 -9.16 11.75
N GLY A 41 24.10 -8.47 10.85
CA GLY A 41 24.36 -8.46 9.41
C GLY A 41 25.28 -7.31 8.99
N VAL A 42 25.76 -7.39 7.74
CA VAL A 42 26.64 -6.38 7.14
C VAL A 42 25.89 -5.63 6.05
N LEU A 43 25.83 -4.30 6.17
CA LEU A 43 25.36 -3.40 5.12
C LEU A 43 26.27 -3.49 3.90
N ARG A 44 25.68 -3.67 2.72
CA ARG A 44 26.42 -3.80 1.46
C ARG A 44 25.63 -3.29 0.26
N ASN A 45 26.32 -3.13 -0.86
CA ASN A 45 25.67 -2.88 -2.14
C ASN A 45 24.78 -4.08 -2.51
N CYS A 46 23.64 -3.78 -3.11
CA CYS A 46 22.75 -4.83 -3.58
C CYS A 46 23.40 -5.61 -4.73
N PRO A 47 23.18 -6.94 -4.80
CA PRO A 47 23.70 -7.77 -5.89
C PRO A 47 23.34 -7.24 -7.27
N ALA A 48 24.13 -7.59 -8.29
CA ALA A 48 23.91 -7.14 -9.67
C ALA A 48 22.52 -7.53 -10.22
N SER A 49 21.94 -8.62 -9.73
CA SER A 49 20.57 -9.05 -10.06
C SER A 49 19.49 -8.06 -9.60
N PHE A 50 19.83 -7.13 -8.71
CA PHE A 50 18.95 -6.06 -8.22
C PHE A 50 19.22 -4.71 -8.88
N THR A 51 20.17 -4.60 -9.82
CA THR A 51 20.47 -3.33 -10.49
C THR A 51 19.24 -2.76 -11.21
N SER A 52 18.49 -3.63 -11.90
CA SER A 52 17.22 -3.30 -12.58
C SER A 52 15.98 -3.43 -11.69
N ILE A 53 16.15 -3.73 -10.41
CA ILE A 53 15.06 -3.92 -9.45
C ILE A 53 15.06 -2.77 -8.44
N GLY A 54 13.89 -2.17 -8.25
CA GLY A 54 13.70 -1.16 -7.21
C GLY A 54 14.22 0.23 -7.55
N SER A 55 14.31 1.06 -6.52
CA SER A 55 14.80 2.43 -6.64
C SER A 55 16.32 2.50 -6.63
N ALA A 56 16.86 3.69 -6.91
CA ALA A 56 18.28 3.99 -6.70
C ALA A 56 18.66 4.06 -5.20
N GLN A 57 17.66 4.18 -4.31
CA GLN A 57 17.82 4.33 -2.88
C GLN A 57 17.71 3.00 -2.11
N LYS A 58 17.65 1.87 -2.83
CA LYS A 58 17.64 0.53 -2.25
C LYS A 58 18.89 0.26 -1.42
N ARG A 59 18.73 -0.53 -0.35
CA ARG A 59 19.83 -1.00 0.50
C ARG A 59 19.73 -2.48 0.76
N CYS A 60 20.89 -3.09 0.95
CA CYS A 60 20.99 -4.52 1.19
C CYS A 60 21.82 -4.82 2.43
N VAL A 61 21.41 -5.86 3.15
CA VAL A 61 22.11 -6.39 4.33
C VAL A 61 22.30 -7.89 4.12
N GLY A 62 23.55 -8.36 4.23
CA GLY A 62 23.84 -9.80 4.27
C GLY A 62 23.93 -10.30 5.70
N THR A 63 23.32 -11.44 6.02
CA THR A 63 23.45 -12.11 7.32
C THR A 63 23.78 -13.59 7.15
N SER A 64 24.53 -14.13 8.10
CA SER A 64 24.83 -15.56 8.21
C SER A 64 23.63 -16.39 8.63
N ASN A 65 22.53 -15.78 9.07
CA ASN A 65 21.33 -16.50 9.50
C ASN A 65 20.51 -16.96 8.29
N PRO A 66 19.93 -18.18 8.30
CA PRO A 66 18.99 -18.61 7.28
C PRO A 66 17.69 -17.78 7.36
N VAL A 67 16.95 -17.72 6.25
CA VAL A 67 15.79 -16.83 6.07
C VAL A 67 14.79 -16.95 7.21
N GLU A 68 14.49 -18.17 7.65
CA GLU A 68 13.52 -18.42 8.71
C GLU A 68 14.00 -17.90 10.08
N GLN A 69 15.28 -18.09 10.42
CA GLN A 69 15.83 -17.54 11.66
C GLN A 69 15.88 -16.01 11.62
N ALA A 70 16.32 -15.43 10.50
CA ALA A 70 16.35 -13.98 10.32
C ALA A 70 14.94 -13.36 10.43
N ARG A 71 13.92 -14.03 9.87
CA ARG A 71 12.50 -13.65 9.98
C ARG A 71 12.02 -13.64 11.43
N VAL A 72 12.30 -14.71 12.17
CA VAL A 72 11.91 -14.84 13.59
C VAL A 72 12.61 -13.78 14.45
N GLN A 73 13.89 -13.54 14.21
CA GLN A 73 14.68 -12.55 14.96
C GLN A 73 14.19 -11.12 14.72
N LEU A 74 13.95 -10.74 13.46
CA LEU A 74 13.33 -9.45 13.14
C LEU A 74 11.92 -9.35 13.71
N GLY A 75 11.14 -10.44 13.65
CA GLY A 75 9.81 -10.51 14.23
C GLY A 75 9.80 -10.22 15.73
N LYS A 76 10.81 -10.67 16.47
CA LYS A 76 10.94 -10.41 17.91
C LYS A 76 11.43 -8.98 18.20
N ALA A 77 12.48 -8.55 17.52
CA ALA A 77 13.16 -7.28 17.82
C ALA A 77 12.44 -6.04 17.25
N LEU A 78 11.75 -6.19 16.11
CA LEU A 78 11.09 -5.10 15.39
C LEU A 78 9.56 -5.27 15.36
N SER A 79 8.98 -6.08 16.25
CA SER A 79 7.53 -6.37 16.27
C SER A 79 6.64 -5.13 16.22
N ALA A 80 7.01 -4.06 16.94
CA ALA A 80 6.25 -2.81 16.99
C ALA A 80 6.32 -2.00 15.68
N ASP A 81 7.37 -2.21 14.89
CA ASP A 81 7.62 -1.47 13.65
C ASP A 81 7.33 -2.32 12.41
N LEU A 82 7.23 -3.65 12.54
CA LEU A 82 6.84 -4.54 11.47
C LEU A 82 5.33 -4.47 11.26
N TYR A 83 4.94 -4.25 10.00
CA TYR A 83 3.56 -4.04 9.63
C TYR A 83 2.87 -5.37 9.25
N GLY A 84 2.30 -6.02 10.27
CA GLY A 84 1.48 -7.23 10.09
C GLY A 84 2.30 -8.50 9.90
N VAL A 85 1.66 -9.51 9.30
CA VAL A 85 2.22 -10.86 9.16
C VAL A 85 3.20 -10.93 7.98
N TRP A 86 4.29 -11.68 8.17
CA TRP A 86 5.23 -12.03 7.11
C TRP A 86 4.53 -12.71 5.93
N ARG A 87 4.85 -12.29 4.71
CA ARG A 87 4.25 -12.81 3.47
C ARG A 87 5.30 -13.53 2.64
N SER A 88 4.88 -14.54 1.90
CA SER A 88 5.78 -15.35 1.07
C SER A 88 5.54 -15.10 -0.43
N ARG A 89 6.60 -15.18 -1.22
CA ARG A 89 6.54 -15.04 -2.69
C ARG A 89 6.80 -16.37 -3.40
N ASP A 90 7.69 -17.21 -2.86
CA ASP A 90 8.22 -18.41 -3.52
C ASP A 90 8.32 -19.58 -2.53
N GLY A 91 7.19 -20.08 -2.03
CA GLY A 91 7.18 -21.25 -1.13
C GLY A 91 7.98 -21.07 0.17
N GLN A 92 7.99 -19.86 0.73
CA GLN A 92 8.75 -19.42 1.92
C GLN A 92 10.25 -19.23 1.71
N ARG A 93 10.80 -19.47 0.49
CA ARG A 93 12.19 -19.10 0.20
C ARG A 93 12.41 -17.59 0.29
N SER A 94 11.47 -16.81 -0.22
CA SER A 94 11.49 -15.36 -0.11
C SER A 94 10.30 -14.89 0.70
N VAL A 95 10.56 -14.18 1.80
CA VAL A 95 9.52 -13.59 2.66
C VAL A 95 9.69 -12.08 2.73
N TYR A 96 8.59 -11.34 2.88
CA TYR A 96 8.64 -9.88 2.96
C TYR A 96 7.65 -9.33 3.96
N ASN A 97 7.95 -8.12 4.43
CA ASN A 97 7.15 -7.30 5.32
C ASN A 97 7.40 -5.82 5.01
N TRP A 98 6.74 -4.92 5.73
CA TRP A 98 7.01 -3.49 5.71
C TRP A 98 7.50 -3.07 7.08
N LEU A 99 8.52 -2.21 7.10
CA LEU A 99 9.06 -1.64 8.32
C LEU A 99 8.61 -0.18 8.42
N ARG A 100 7.97 0.16 9.54
CA ARG A 100 7.56 1.51 9.87
C ARG A 100 8.80 2.36 10.17
N THR A 101 8.83 3.54 9.57
CA THR A 101 9.84 4.58 9.76
C THR A 101 9.13 5.92 10.01
N PRO A 102 9.84 6.95 10.50
CA PRO A 102 9.29 8.29 10.65
C PRO A 102 8.67 8.85 9.35
N GLY A 103 9.29 8.56 8.20
CA GLY A 103 8.75 8.93 6.87
C GLY A 103 7.73 7.94 6.30
N GLY A 104 7.24 6.94 7.04
CA GLY A 104 6.22 6.01 6.55
C GLY A 104 6.67 4.56 6.56
N TYR A 105 6.69 3.88 5.42
CA TYR A 105 6.99 2.45 5.35
C TYR A 105 8.07 2.15 4.34
N VAL A 106 9.01 1.30 4.74
CA VAL A 106 10.08 0.75 3.88
C VAL A 106 9.75 -0.71 3.58
N TYR A 107 9.86 -1.11 2.32
CA TYR A 107 9.73 -2.50 1.91
C TYR A 107 10.92 -3.29 2.42
N LEU A 108 10.69 -4.44 3.04
CA LEU A 108 11.73 -5.33 3.56
C LEU A 108 11.49 -6.75 3.07
N ARG A 109 12.45 -7.33 2.35
CA ARG A 109 12.39 -8.70 1.83
C ARG A 109 13.61 -9.51 2.26
N LEU A 110 13.38 -10.68 2.81
CA LEU A 110 14.38 -11.70 3.09
C LEU A 110 14.33 -12.76 1.99
N GLN A 111 15.49 -13.20 1.55
CA GLN A 111 15.65 -14.30 0.61
C GLN A 111 17.06 -14.90 0.74
N PRO A 112 17.33 -16.10 0.22
CA PRO A 112 18.69 -16.58 0.06
C PRO A 112 19.53 -15.58 -0.71
N ASP A 113 20.79 -15.43 -0.31
CA ASP A 113 21.72 -14.58 -1.04
C ASP A 113 21.97 -15.17 -2.44
N PRO A 114 21.61 -14.47 -3.52
CA PRO A 114 21.83 -14.98 -4.87
C PRO A 114 23.32 -15.11 -5.21
N GLU A 115 24.20 -14.38 -4.52
CA GLU A 115 25.65 -14.43 -4.73
C GLU A 115 26.35 -15.41 -3.77
N GLY A 116 25.61 -16.04 -2.84
CA GLY A 116 26.17 -16.96 -1.85
C GLY A 116 27.15 -16.34 -0.86
N ARG A 117 27.26 -14.99 -0.81
CA ARG A 117 28.16 -14.26 0.10
C ARG A 117 27.64 -14.21 1.55
N ALA A 118 26.37 -14.54 1.75
CA ALA A 118 25.66 -14.64 3.00
C ALA A 118 24.61 -15.76 2.91
N GLN A 119 24.02 -16.19 4.03
CA GLN A 119 22.90 -17.15 3.94
C GLN A 119 21.60 -16.45 3.56
N THR A 120 21.37 -15.25 4.09
CA THR A 120 20.20 -14.42 3.77
C THR A 120 20.63 -13.04 3.32
N LEU A 121 20.02 -12.58 2.24
CA LEU A 121 20.01 -11.19 1.81
C LEU A 121 18.71 -10.53 2.25
N VAL A 122 18.82 -9.46 3.04
CA VAL A 122 17.72 -8.54 3.29
C VAL A 122 17.80 -7.41 2.26
N TYR A 123 16.76 -7.27 1.46
CA TYR A 123 16.55 -6.19 0.52
C TYR A 123 15.58 -5.17 1.12
N LEU A 124 16.01 -3.91 1.21
CA LEU A 124 15.19 -2.79 1.66
C LEU A 124 15.06 -1.73 0.58
N ASP A 125 13.86 -1.20 0.40
CA ASP A 125 13.63 -0.17 -0.62
C ASP A 125 12.40 0.68 -0.31
N LEU A 126 12.32 1.82 -0.97
CA LEU A 126 11.09 2.59 -1.01
C LEU A 126 9.96 1.79 -1.66
N PRO A 127 8.71 1.99 -1.20
CA PRO A 127 7.57 1.50 -1.94
C PRO A 127 7.62 2.08 -3.36
N PRO A 128 7.34 1.29 -4.41
CA PRO A 128 7.36 1.78 -5.78
C PRO A 128 6.48 3.03 -5.95
N SER A 129 7.13 4.18 -6.13
CA SER A 129 6.50 5.46 -6.41
C SER A 129 5.88 5.43 -7.81
N ARG A 130 4.61 5.81 -7.92
CA ARG A 130 4.04 6.17 -9.23
C ARG A 130 4.32 7.63 -9.48
N THR A 131 5.27 7.93 -10.36
CA THR A 131 5.21 9.18 -11.13
C THR A 131 4.44 8.88 -12.41
N PRO A 132 3.24 9.45 -12.63
CA PRO A 132 2.68 9.45 -13.96
C PRO A 132 3.49 10.46 -14.77
N THR A 133 4.42 10.00 -15.60
CA THR A 133 4.93 10.79 -16.71
C THR A 133 3.77 11.03 -17.66
N ARG A 134 3.08 12.17 -17.51
CA ARG A 134 2.10 12.64 -18.49
C ARG A 134 2.88 13.16 -19.69
N THR A 135 3.24 12.27 -20.60
CA THR A 135 3.54 12.65 -21.98
C THR A 135 2.22 12.55 -22.74
N ALA A 136 1.48 13.66 -22.80
CA ALA A 136 0.36 13.78 -23.72
C ALA A 136 0.94 14.08 -25.12
N PRO A 137 0.65 13.29 -26.16
CA PRO A 137 0.83 13.78 -27.51
C PRO A 137 -0.31 14.75 -27.82
N ASP A 138 0.09 15.97 -28.17
CA ASP A 138 -0.75 17.00 -28.75
C ASP A 138 -1.24 16.50 -30.12
N ASN A 139 -2.55 16.44 -30.32
CA ASN A 139 -3.16 16.28 -31.64
C ASN A 139 -4.55 16.91 -31.58
N GLY A 140 -4.60 18.19 -31.92
CA GLY A 140 -5.83 18.91 -32.15
C GLY A 140 -6.55 18.39 -33.37
N VAL A 141 -7.81 18.00 -33.20
CA VAL A 141 -8.87 18.11 -34.22
C VAL A 141 -10.19 18.28 -33.46
N SER A 142 -10.80 19.47 -33.55
CA SER A 142 -12.26 19.61 -33.45
C SER A 142 -12.86 19.21 -34.80
N PRO A 143 -14.03 18.54 -34.84
CA PRO A 143 -15.16 19.24 -35.45
C PRO A 143 -16.54 18.95 -34.82
N THR A 144 -17.33 20.03 -34.78
CA THR A 144 -18.73 20.16 -35.25
C THR A 144 -19.84 19.28 -34.63
N ARG A 145 -20.74 19.97 -33.93
CA ARG A 145 -22.05 19.52 -33.42
C ARG A 145 -23.07 19.27 -34.56
N PRO A 146 -24.00 18.31 -34.39
CA PRO A 146 -25.41 18.65 -34.59
C PRO A 146 -26.41 18.03 -33.57
N ALA A 147 -27.46 18.83 -33.29
CA ALA A 147 -28.84 18.52 -32.85
C ALA A 147 -29.14 17.95 -31.43
N PRO A 148 -30.35 18.22 -30.86
CA PRO A 148 -30.58 18.25 -29.42
C PRO A 148 -30.98 16.88 -28.83
N SER A 149 -30.33 16.48 -27.74
CA SER A 149 -30.83 15.39 -26.89
C SER A 149 -32.09 15.83 -26.12
N PRO A 150 -33.08 14.94 -25.92
CA PRO A 150 -34.17 15.18 -24.99
C PRO A 150 -33.58 15.39 -23.58
N ALA A 151 -34.19 16.32 -22.84
CA ALA A 151 -33.77 16.74 -21.51
C ALA A 151 -33.42 15.54 -20.60
N PRO A 152 -32.33 15.60 -19.81
CA PRO A 152 -32.07 14.56 -18.83
C PRO A 152 -33.16 14.62 -17.76
N SER A 153 -33.94 13.54 -17.65
CA SER A 153 -34.75 13.20 -16.47
C SER A 153 -33.93 13.42 -15.19
N PRO A 154 -34.56 13.82 -14.07
CA PRO A 154 -33.84 14.28 -12.89
C PRO A 154 -32.88 13.19 -12.43
N ARG A 155 -31.58 13.53 -12.45
CA ARG A 155 -30.51 12.73 -11.87
C ARG A 155 -30.95 12.41 -10.42
N PRO A 156 -31.10 11.12 -10.04
CA PRO A 156 -31.25 10.79 -8.62
C PRO A 156 -30.08 11.43 -7.87
N PRO A 157 -30.31 12.06 -6.70
CA PRO A 157 -29.26 12.72 -5.95
C PRO A 157 -28.11 11.72 -5.79
N ALA A 158 -26.89 12.17 -6.10
CA ALA A 158 -25.69 11.36 -5.99
C ALA A 158 -25.70 10.65 -4.63
N ALA A 159 -26.00 9.35 -4.64
CA ALA A 159 -25.90 8.51 -3.47
C ALA A 159 -24.48 8.71 -2.94
N GLN A 160 -24.38 9.24 -1.73
CA GLN A 160 -23.12 9.65 -1.11
C GLN A 160 -22.18 8.44 -1.10
N SER A 161 -21.24 8.42 -2.04
CA SER A 161 -20.27 7.35 -2.14
C SER A 161 -19.38 7.41 -0.90
N LEU A 162 -19.26 6.30 -0.17
CA LEU A 162 -18.37 6.19 0.98
C LEU A 162 -16.88 6.08 0.55
N ALA A 163 -16.58 6.28 -0.73
CA ALA A 163 -15.25 6.15 -1.28
C ALA A 163 -14.36 7.34 -0.86
N PRO A 164 -13.21 7.10 -0.23
CA PRO A 164 -12.29 8.17 0.16
C PRO A 164 -11.52 8.76 -1.04
N VAL A 165 -11.59 8.12 -2.22
CA VAL A 165 -10.95 8.54 -3.47
C VAL A 165 -11.89 8.32 -4.65
N PRO A 166 -11.77 9.10 -5.75
CA PRO A 166 -12.59 8.88 -6.94
C PRO A 166 -12.17 7.61 -7.70
N PHE A 167 -13.12 6.97 -8.38
CA PHE A 167 -12.82 5.90 -9.33
C PHE A 167 -12.15 6.49 -10.59
N THR A 168 -10.90 6.12 -10.83
CA THR A 168 -10.12 6.61 -11.98
C THR A 168 -9.85 5.53 -13.03
N ARG A 169 -9.87 4.24 -12.65
CA ARG A 169 -9.51 3.12 -13.53
C ARG A 169 -9.98 1.78 -12.95
N THR A 170 -10.13 0.78 -13.84
CA THR A 170 -10.40 -0.61 -13.44
C THR A 170 -9.19 -1.23 -12.76
N LEU A 171 -9.38 -1.82 -11.58
CA LEU A 171 -8.31 -2.46 -10.81
C LEU A 171 -8.31 -3.98 -11.04
N GLN A 172 -7.15 -4.54 -11.32
CA GLN A 172 -6.99 -5.97 -11.60
C GLN A 172 -5.54 -6.42 -11.39
N VAL A 173 -5.30 -7.73 -11.42
CA VAL A 173 -3.95 -8.28 -11.41
C VAL A 173 -3.28 -7.98 -12.75
N THR A 174 -2.10 -7.35 -12.71
CA THR A 174 -1.27 -7.04 -13.87
C THR A 174 0.20 -7.32 -13.57
N THR A 175 1.04 -7.31 -14.61
CA THR A 175 2.49 -7.36 -14.52
C THR A 175 3.06 -6.12 -15.20
N PRO A 176 3.63 -5.14 -14.46
CA PRO A 176 3.74 -5.07 -13.00
C PRO A 176 2.39 -4.86 -12.31
N ARG A 177 2.29 -5.21 -11.02
CA ARG A 177 1.02 -5.15 -10.26
C ARG A 177 0.51 -3.72 -10.14
N MET A 178 -0.82 -3.55 -10.23
CA MET A 178 -1.42 -2.26 -9.94
C MET A 178 -1.23 -1.89 -8.47
N ASN A 179 -1.06 -0.60 -8.19
CA ASN A 179 -0.90 -0.08 -6.86
C ASN A 179 -1.42 1.35 -6.75
N GLY A 180 -1.62 1.87 -5.54
CA GLY A 180 -2.05 3.25 -5.32
C GLY A 180 -3.13 3.40 -4.25
N ALA A 181 -3.54 4.65 -4.04
CA ALA A 181 -4.56 5.00 -3.05
C ALA A 181 -5.94 4.38 -3.36
N ASP A 182 -6.26 4.21 -4.64
CA ASP A 182 -7.45 3.51 -5.15
C ASP A 182 -7.47 2.03 -4.75
N VAL A 183 -6.35 1.34 -4.94
CA VAL A 183 -6.19 -0.06 -4.52
C VAL A 183 -6.30 -0.21 -3.01
N ARG A 184 -5.65 0.69 -2.26
CA ARG A 184 -5.70 0.67 -0.79
C ARG A 184 -7.11 0.95 -0.27
N ALA A 185 -7.84 1.88 -0.88
CA ALA A 185 -9.22 2.17 -0.52
C ALA A 185 -10.11 0.94 -0.71
N VAL A 186 -9.99 0.25 -1.84
CA VAL A 186 -10.71 -1.01 -2.10
C VAL A 186 -10.38 -2.06 -1.05
N GLN A 187 -9.10 -2.29 -0.78
CA GLN A 187 -8.67 -3.29 0.20
C GLN A 187 -9.19 -2.96 1.61
N ASN A 188 -9.07 -1.71 2.06
CA ASN A 188 -9.61 -1.28 3.35
C ASN A 188 -11.11 -1.53 3.44
N ARG A 189 -11.84 -1.20 2.38
CA ARG A 189 -13.29 -1.41 2.34
C ARG A 189 -13.65 -2.89 2.35
N LEU A 190 -12.92 -3.72 1.61
CA LEU A 190 -13.09 -5.18 1.65
C LEU A 190 -12.82 -5.74 3.03
N ILE A 191 -11.75 -5.30 3.70
CA ILE A 191 -11.42 -5.72 5.07
C ILE A 191 -12.52 -5.31 6.07
N ALA A 192 -13.06 -4.09 5.94
CA ALA A 192 -14.19 -3.67 6.78
C ALA A 192 -15.44 -4.54 6.55
N LEU A 193 -15.63 -5.06 5.34
CA LEU A 193 -16.76 -5.92 4.97
C LEU A 193 -16.53 -7.40 5.30
N THR A 194 -15.29 -7.85 5.54
CA THR A 194 -15.00 -9.24 5.92
C THR A 194 -15.25 -9.55 7.39
N ARG A 195 -15.71 -8.57 8.19
CA ARG A 195 -15.85 -8.64 9.67
C ARG A 195 -14.72 -9.44 10.34
N PRO A 196 -13.45 -9.15 10.04
CA PRO A 196 -12.36 -9.94 10.58
C PRO A 196 -12.24 -9.70 12.10
N SER A 197 -11.96 -10.76 12.84
CA SER A 197 -11.69 -10.70 14.29
C SER A 197 -10.40 -9.93 14.61
N SER A 198 -9.58 -9.64 13.60
CA SER A 198 -8.35 -8.87 13.68
C SER A 198 -8.36 -7.75 12.63
N GLY A 199 -8.19 -6.51 13.08
CA GLY A 199 -8.10 -5.35 12.19
C GLY A 199 -6.97 -5.50 11.17
N GLY A 200 -7.19 -5.04 9.95
CA GLY A 200 -6.22 -5.06 8.87
C GLY A 200 -6.36 -3.83 7.99
N GLN A 201 -5.28 -3.43 7.32
CA GLN A 201 -5.27 -2.31 6.40
C GLN A 201 -4.54 -2.71 5.12
N GLY A 202 -5.12 -2.33 3.98
CA GLY A 202 -4.65 -2.63 2.64
C GLY A 202 -3.26 -2.07 2.37
N ASP A 203 -2.43 -2.87 1.70
CA ASP A 203 -1.07 -2.50 1.31
C ASP A 203 -1.02 -1.59 0.07
N GLY A 204 -2.16 -1.37 -0.58
CA GLY A 204 -2.27 -0.59 -1.80
C GLY A 204 -1.73 -1.31 -3.03
N TRP A 205 -1.55 -2.64 -3.01
CA TRP A 205 -1.08 -3.46 -4.14
C TRP A 205 -2.13 -4.49 -4.57
N TYR A 206 -2.53 -4.44 -5.84
CA TYR A 206 -3.54 -5.33 -6.38
C TYR A 206 -2.90 -6.66 -6.78
N GLY A 207 -2.84 -7.57 -5.81
CA GLY A 207 -2.30 -8.92 -5.99
C GLY A 207 -3.39 -9.99 -6.13
N PRO A 208 -2.99 -11.26 -6.31
CA PRO A 208 -3.91 -12.40 -6.38
C PRO A 208 -4.84 -12.50 -5.16
N VAL A 209 -4.37 -12.17 -3.95
CA VAL A 209 -5.19 -12.15 -2.73
C VAL A 209 -6.28 -11.07 -2.81
N THR A 210 -5.95 -9.87 -3.29
CA THR A 210 -6.95 -8.82 -3.52
C THR A 210 -7.97 -9.25 -4.56
N ALA A 211 -7.53 -9.88 -5.66
CA ALA A 211 -8.42 -10.41 -6.68
C ALA A 211 -9.36 -11.51 -6.12
N ALA A 212 -8.84 -12.43 -5.32
CA ALA A 212 -9.64 -13.46 -4.65
C ALA A 212 -10.66 -12.85 -3.68
N THR A 213 -10.25 -11.83 -2.92
CA THR A 213 -11.15 -11.10 -2.00
C THR A 213 -12.24 -10.34 -2.76
N VAL A 214 -11.90 -9.73 -3.90
CA VAL A 214 -12.87 -9.08 -4.80
C VAL A 214 -13.84 -10.09 -5.39
N ARG A 215 -13.39 -11.28 -5.79
CA ARG A 215 -14.28 -12.36 -6.25
C ARG A 215 -15.29 -12.77 -5.16
N ALA A 216 -14.83 -12.92 -3.92
CA ALA A 216 -15.70 -13.26 -2.79
C ALA A 216 -16.74 -12.16 -2.52
N PHE A 217 -16.33 -10.89 -2.57
CA PHE A 217 -17.24 -9.75 -2.48
C PHE A 217 -18.27 -9.72 -3.62
N GLN A 218 -17.83 -9.90 -4.86
CA GLN A 218 -18.69 -9.92 -6.04
C GLN A 218 -19.76 -11.01 -5.93
N ALA A 219 -19.36 -12.22 -5.53
CA ALA A 219 -20.29 -13.32 -5.30
C ALA A 219 -21.33 -12.99 -4.20
N ALA A 220 -20.91 -12.37 -3.09
CA ALA A 220 -21.81 -11.99 -2.00
C ALA A 220 -22.80 -10.86 -2.38
N ASN A 221 -22.45 -10.04 -3.36
CA ASN A 221 -23.21 -8.86 -3.80
C ASN A 221 -23.90 -9.07 -5.16
N ALA A 222 -24.01 -10.32 -5.63
CA ALA A 222 -24.66 -10.69 -6.89
C ALA A 222 -24.08 -9.93 -8.12
N LEU A 223 -22.77 -9.70 -8.10
CA LEU A 223 -22.03 -9.11 -9.21
C LEU A 223 -21.32 -10.20 -10.04
N PRO A 224 -20.97 -9.93 -11.31
CA PRO A 224 -20.10 -10.80 -12.09
C PRO A 224 -18.76 -11.06 -11.37
N VAL A 225 -18.43 -12.33 -11.15
CA VAL A 225 -17.24 -12.76 -10.38
C VAL A 225 -15.98 -12.71 -11.26
N THR A 226 -15.49 -11.51 -11.52
CA THR A 226 -14.34 -11.27 -12.41
C THR A 226 -13.01 -11.16 -11.65
N GLY A 227 -13.06 -10.84 -10.35
CA GLY A 227 -11.87 -10.49 -9.56
C GLY A 227 -11.24 -9.16 -9.96
N ARG A 228 -11.97 -8.33 -10.72
CA ARG A 228 -11.59 -6.97 -11.13
C ARG A 228 -12.55 -5.97 -10.49
N VAL A 229 -12.03 -4.80 -10.12
CA VAL A 229 -12.88 -3.69 -9.64
C VAL A 229 -13.10 -2.71 -10.77
N ASP A 230 -14.21 -2.91 -11.49
CA ASP A 230 -14.75 -1.97 -12.46
C ASP A 230 -15.68 -0.94 -11.78
N ARG A 231 -16.30 -0.05 -12.56
CA ARG A 231 -17.18 1.00 -12.03
C ARG A 231 -18.39 0.43 -11.27
N ALA A 232 -18.98 -0.66 -11.75
CA ALA A 232 -20.11 -1.30 -11.09
C ALA A 232 -19.70 -1.89 -9.74
N THR A 233 -18.58 -2.62 -9.72
CA THR A 233 -18.01 -3.19 -8.48
C THR A 233 -17.60 -2.10 -7.50
N TRP A 234 -17.00 -1.00 -7.97
CA TRP A 234 -16.63 0.15 -7.15
C TRP A 234 -17.85 0.78 -6.47
N ASN A 235 -18.91 1.04 -7.22
CA ASN A 235 -20.14 1.63 -6.70
C ASN A 235 -20.81 0.72 -5.67
N ALA A 236 -20.85 -0.59 -5.93
CA ALA A 236 -21.39 -1.55 -4.97
C ALA A 236 -20.53 -1.61 -3.69
N LEU A 237 -19.20 -1.60 -3.81
CA LEU A 237 -18.27 -1.71 -2.69
C LEU A 237 -18.36 -0.51 -1.74
N PHE A 238 -18.50 0.70 -2.29
CA PHE A 238 -18.61 1.95 -1.51
C PHE A 238 -20.05 2.45 -1.33
N GLY A 239 -21.03 1.67 -1.77
CA GLY A 239 -22.44 1.93 -1.51
C GLY A 239 -22.85 1.55 -0.10
N ALA A 240 -23.93 2.17 0.39
CA ALA A 240 -24.55 1.82 1.67
C ALA A 240 -25.09 0.37 1.69
N ALA A 241 -25.44 -0.17 0.52
CA ALA A 241 -25.97 -1.53 0.36
C ALA A 241 -24.88 -2.62 0.28
N ALA A 242 -23.59 -2.29 0.46
CA ALA A 242 -22.49 -3.25 0.39
C ALA A 242 -22.68 -4.37 1.43
N ARG A 243 -22.88 -5.60 0.96
CA ARG A 243 -23.12 -6.77 1.82
C ARG A 243 -21.78 -7.31 2.35
N PRO A 244 -21.67 -7.56 3.67
CA PRO A 244 -20.50 -8.20 4.25
C PRO A 244 -20.40 -9.66 3.80
N PHE A 245 -19.20 -10.23 3.87
CA PHE A 245 -18.92 -11.62 3.47
C PHE A 245 -17.90 -12.27 4.40
N SER A 246 -17.90 -13.60 4.52
CA SER A 246 -16.92 -14.32 5.36
C SER A 246 -15.56 -14.41 4.66
N ALA A 247 -14.48 -14.25 5.44
CA ALA A 247 -13.11 -14.47 4.96
C ALA A 247 -12.86 -15.92 4.48
N GLU A 248 -13.63 -16.90 4.97
CA GLU A 248 -13.55 -18.31 4.56
C GLU A 248 -13.91 -18.53 3.09
N ARG A 249 -14.59 -17.56 2.46
CA ARG A 249 -14.97 -17.61 1.04
C ARG A 249 -13.85 -17.14 0.11
N ILE A 250 -12.73 -16.67 0.64
CA ILE A 250 -11.57 -16.24 -0.13
C ILE A 250 -10.74 -17.48 -0.46
N ARG A 251 -10.80 -17.93 -1.72
CA ARG A 251 -10.02 -19.06 -2.27
C ARG A 251 -9.18 -18.61 -3.47
#